data_AF-A0A1H5YWH2-F1
#
_entry.id   AF-A0A1H5YWH2-F1
#
_cell.length_a   1.000
_cell.length_b   1.000
_cell.length_c   1.000
_cell.angle_alpha   90.00
_cell.angle_beta   90.00
_cell.angle_gamma   90.00
#
_symmetry.space_group_name_H-M   'P 1'
#
loop_
_entity.id
_entity.type
_entity.pdbx_description
1 polymer ?
#
loop_
_entity_poly.entity_id
_entity_poly.type
_entity_poly.pdbx_seq_one_letter_code
_entity_poly.pdbx_strand_id
1 'polypeptide(L)'
;MSDHTRAAEGAIAHAQARAGGPLRLGAGVAAPAGMVRLTRPDSTGEALPVWPDGVTPSLLEEYQVAPVSVERAGETRRVLAAVLKCCWTDLSVDPWPGDPAPMELVLDTYRALIGRTDDLMRNWARGALRRLHDSAWIVLDDGVVHLGPRCALWPVESHAQLQELVRRLPEPERPELTVVGDADIVAAARPETSVQEVPDGLGGRAEGDSAEFDDLLGGYDERRRAELVAAFMVVEQAAEPVPEVRFAALRDPALRHTLGEMLARRGRTLIQQRERWTSGYGDGPAAALGAMEAGGRLGVSERAVLTLVLVHSVAIPRAEGLLPEDSWLSPHPTPVDELRRHTQLPIGELEAAFRTLRHAGLLSQVKAGEEAGGYVPGPQFHRLTPGARRRLQEELILAAGPNTPLAAAVLARRSAK
;
A
#
# COMPACT_ATOMS: atom_id res chain seq x y z
N MET A 1 -22.73 -20.29 9.55
CA MET A 1 -22.45 -19.06 8.78
C MET A 1 -22.38 -19.46 7.31
N SER A 2 -23.18 -18.88 6.43
CA SER A 2 -23.18 -19.22 5.00
C SER A 2 -21.85 -18.84 4.33
N ASP A 3 -21.38 -19.61 3.35
CA ASP A 3 -20.10 -19.36 2.66
C ASP A 3 -20.03 -17.98 2.01
N HIS A 4 -21.16 -17.44 1.54
CA HIS A 4 -21.24 -16.08 1.00
C HIS A 4 -20.94 -15.00 2.03
N THR A 5 -21.31 -15.20 3.30
CA THR A 5 -21.02 -14.25 4.39
C THR A 5 -19.53 -14.26 4.71
N ARG A 6 -18.92 -15.44 4.78
CA ARG A 6 -17.47 -15.60 5.01
C ARG A 6 -16.65 -14.98 3.87
N ALA A 7 -17.07 -15.15 2.62
CA ALA A 7 -16.41 -14.54 1.47
C ALA A 7 -16.52 -13.01 1.48
N ALA A 8 -17.68 -12.45 1.87
CA ALA A 8 -17.85 -11.00 1.98
C ALA A 8 -17.00 -10.39 3.10
N GLU A 9 -16.90 -11.06 4.25
CA GLU A 9 -16.02 -10.65 5.36
C GLU A 9 -14.54 -10.70 4.95
N GLY A 10 -14.11 -11.77 4.26
CA GLY A 10 -12.76 -11.86 3.70
C GLY A 10 -12.45 -10.74 2.72
N ALA A 11 -13.36 -10.44 1.81
CA ALA A 11 -13.23 -9.35 0.84
C ALA A 11 -13.06 -7.97 1.52
N ILE A 12 -13.83 -7.70 2.58
CA ILE A 12 -13.69 -6.46 3.37
C ILE A 12 -12.34 -6.44 4.09
N ALA A 13 -11.93 -7.56 4.71
CA ALA A 13 -10.64 -7.67 5.36
C ALA A 13 -9.48 -7.37 4.38
N HIS A 14 -9.49 -7.95 3.17
CA HIS A 14 -8.46 -7.65 2.15
C HIS A 14 -8.43 -6.18 1.76
N ALA A 15 -9.60 -5.57 1.60
CA ALA A 15 -9.70 -4.15 1.31
C ALA A 15 -9.09 -3.30 2.43
N GLN A 16 -9.43 -3.59 3.69
CA GLN A 16 -8.92 -2.91 4.87
C GLN A 16 -7.41 -3.09 5.01
N ALA A 17 -6.90 -4.31 4.82
CA ALA A 17 -5.48 -4.63 4.91
C ALA A 17 -4.64 -3.86 3.89
N ARG A 18 -5.19 -3.69 2.68
CA ARG A 18 -4.55 -2.94 1.60
C ARG A 18 -4.61 -1.43 1.81
N ALA A 19 -5.69 -0.93 2.42
CA ALA A 19 -5.87 0.51 2.66
C ALA A 19 -5.09 1.02 3.88
N GLY A 20 -5.04 0.23 4.97
CA GLY A 20 -4.49 0.65 6.26
C GLY A 20 -3.32 -0.18 6.78
N GLY A 21 -2.82 -1.15 6.01
CA GLY A 21 -1.76 -2.06 6.45
C GLY A 21 -2.28 -3.29 7.20
N PRO A 22 -1.41 -4.04 7.89
CA PRO A 22 -1.78 -5.31 8.54
C PRO A 22 -3.01 -5.19 9.44
N LEU A 23 -3.92 -6.16 9.36
CA LEU A 23 -5.14 -6.17 10.17
C LEU A 23 -4.82 -6.62 11.59
N ARG A 24 -5.24 -5.85 12.58
CA ARG A 24 -5.10 -6.26 13.98
C ARG A 24 -6.10 -7.36 14.31
N LEU A 25 -5.62 -8.44 14.92
CA LEU A 25 -6.41 -9.59 15.36
C LEU A 25 -6.30 -9.74 16.88
N GLY A 26 -7.43 -10.03 17.51
CA GLY A 26 -7.45 -10.41 18.93
C GLY A 26 -6.75 -11.74 19.20
N ALA A 27 -6.55 -12.04 20.48
CA ALA A 27 -6.02 -13.33 20.90
C ALA A 27 -6.91 -14.49 20.42
N GLY A 28 -6.30 -15.51 19.80
CA GLY A 28 -7.00 -16.68 19.26
C GLY A 28 -7.88 -16.42 18.02
N VAL A 29 -8.01 -15.17 17.56
CA VAL A 29 -8.78 -14.86 16.34
C VAL A 29 -7.99 -15.34 15.12
N ALA A 30 -8.61 -16.19 14.31
CA ALA A 30 -8.04 -16.71 13.07
C ALA A 30 -7.88 -15.60 12.02
N ALA A 31 -6.88 -15.74 11.15
CA ALA A 31 -6.76 -14.85 10.00
C ALA A 31 -7.92 -15.10 9.01
N PRO A 32 -8.43 -14.04 8.35
CA PRO A 32 -9.35 -14.20 7.22
C PRO A 32 -8.74 -15.04 6.10
N ALA A 33 -9.58 -15.67 5.28
CA ALA A 33 -9.13 -16.45 4.12
C ALA A 33 -8.20 -15.64 3.20
N GLY A 34 -7.14 -16.27 2.69
CA GLY A 34 -6.13 -15.60 1.86
C GLY A 34 -5.15 -14.73 2.63
N MET A 35 -5.17 -14.77 3.96
CA MET A 35 -4.25 -14.04 4.84
C MET A 35 -3.47 -14.98 5.75
N VAL A 36 -2.27 -14.55 6.11
CA VAL A 36 -1.43 -15.20 7.12
C VAL A 36 -1.57 -14.48 8.45
N ARG A 37 -1.65 -15.24 9.54
CA ARG A 37 -1.61 -14.73 10.91
C ARG A 37 -0.16 -14.67 11.40
N LEU A 38 0.31 -13.48 11.76
CA LEU A 38 1.50 -13.32 12.58
C LEU A 38 1.09 -13.23 14.03
N THR A 39 1.68 -14.06 14.88
CA THR A 39 1.36 -14.11 16.30
C THR A 39 2.40 -13.36 17.10
N ARG A 40 1.95 -12.54 18.03
CA ARG A 40 2.80 -11.85 19.00
C ARG A 40 2.92 -12.63 20.31
N PRO A 41 3.93 -12.33 21.15
CA PRO A 41 4.08 -12.99 22.46
C PRO A 41 2.85 -12.87 23.36
N ASP A 42 2.09 -11.78 23.26
CA ASP A 42 0.84 -11.55 24.00
C ASP A 42 -0.38 -12.30 23.41
N SER A 43 -0.16 -13.24 22.50
CA SER A 43 -1.17 -13.99 21.75
C SER A 43 -2.04 -13.18 20.79
N THR A 44 -1.95 -11.85 20.77
CA THR A 44 -2.57 -11.02 19.72
C THR A 44 -1.87 -11.28 18.39
N GLY A 45 -2.45 -10.81 17.30
CA GLY A 45 -1.85 -11.05 15.99
C GLY A 45 -2.13 -9.97 14.97
N GLU A 46 -1.47 -10.15 13.83
CA GLU A 46 -1.69 -9.36 12.64
C GLU A 46 -2.00 -10.26 11.45
N ALA A 47 -3.00 -9.91 10.65
CA ALA A 47 -3.33 -10.58 9.42
C ALA A 47 -2.73 -9.81 8.23
N LEU A 48 -2.01 -10.51 7.37
CA LEU A 48 -1.45 -9.96 6.14
C LEU A 48 -1.96 -10.74 4.93
N PRO A 49 -2.32 -10.05 3.83
CA PRO A 49 -2.68 -10.73 2.59
C PRO A 49 -1.47 -11.48 2.03
N VAL A 50 -1.69 -12.75 1.70
CA VAL A 50 -0.72 -13.59 1.00
C VAL A 50 -0.99 -13.48 -0.49
N TRP A 51 0.06 -13.56 -1.30
CA TRP A 51 -0.09 -13.60 -2.75
C TRP A 51 -0.43 -15.03 -3.21
N PRO A 52 -1.26 -15.18 -4.27
CA PRO A 52 -1.52 -16.49 -4.86
C PRO A 52 -0.20 -17.19 -5.22
N ASP A 53 -0.05 -18.48 -4.92
CA ASP A 53 1.11 -19.29 -5.30
C ASP A 53 2.47 -18.72 -4.86
N GLY A 54 2.48 -17.87 -3.84
CA GLY A 54 3.71 -17.20 -3.38
C GLY A 54 4.32 -16.23 -4.38
N VAL A 55 3.63 -15.92 -5.50
CA VAL A 55 4.19 -14.98 -6.49
C VAL A 55 4.28 -13.58 -5.90
N THR A 56 5.36 -12.86 -6.20
CA THR A 56 5.51 -11.49 -5.68
C THR A 56 5.36 -10.46 -6.79
N PRO A 57 5.24 -9.16 -6.47
CA PRO A 57 5.24 -8.10 -7.48
C PRO A 57 6.47 -8.09 -8.41
N SER A 58 7.55 -8.84 -8.12
CA SER A 58 8.66 -9.03 -9.06
C SER A 58 8.22 -9.63 -10.40
N LEU A 59 7.10 -10.36 -10.42
CA LEU A 59 6.51 -10.92 -11.64
C LEU A 59 6.22 -9.83 -12.69
N LEU A 60 5.93 -8.59 -12.27
CA LEU A 60 5.66 -7.50 -13.21
C LEU A 60 6.88 -7.19 -14.09
N GLU A 61 8.10 -7.39 -13.59
CA GLU A 61 9.33 -7.19 -14.35
C GLU A 61 9.48 -8.23 -15.46
N GLU A 62 9.17 -9.50 -15.17
CA GLU A 62 9.16 -10.59 -16.16
C GLU A 62 8.23 -10.29 -17.33
N TYR A 63 7.04 -9.76 -17.02
CA TYR A 63 6.06 -9.36 -18.04
C TYR A 63 6.27 -7.95 -18.59
N GLN A 64 7.32 -7.22 -18.19
CA GLN A 64 7.57 -5.83 -18.62
C GLN A 64 6.31 -4.96 -18.45
N VAL A 65 5.71 -5.03 -17.27
CA VAL A 65 4.56 -4.23 -16.87
C VAL A 65 5.03 -3.22 -15.83
N ALA A 66 4.77 -1.93 -16.07
CA ALA A 66 5.17 -0.89 -15.13
C ALA A 66 4.32 -0.99 -13.84
N PRO A 67 4.94 -1.18 -12.66
CA PRO A 67 4.23 -1.13 -11.39
C PRO A 67 3.83 0.32 -11.08
N VAL A 68 2.93 0.50 -10.11
CA VAL A 68 2.68 1.81 -9.51
C VAL A 68 4.00 2.38 -8.98
N SER A 69 4.33 3.61 -9.41
CA SER A 69 5.60 4.25 -9.06
C SER A 69 5.71 4.49 -7.55
N VAL A 70 6.83 4.06 -6.98
CA VAL A 70 7.21 4.38 -5.59
C VAL A 70 8.22 5.50 -5.62
N GLU A 71 7.88 6.64 -5.02
CA GLU A 71 8.79 7.78 -4.91
C GLU A 71 10.10 7.35 -4.24
N ARG A 72 11.23 7.56 -4.93
CA ARG A 72 12.57 7.24 -4.42
C ARG A 72 12.72 5.77 -4.01
N ALA A 73 12.25 4.86 -4.86
CA ALA A 73 12.31 3.42 -4.60
C ALA A 73 13.74 2.92 -4.34
N GLY A 74 14.76 3.49 -5.01
CA GLY A 74 16.16 3.10 -4.81
C GLY A 74 16.70 3.49 -3.43
N GLU A 75 16.42 4.71 -2.97
CA GLU A 75 16.79 5.17 -1.63
C GLU A 75 16.04 4.37 -0.56
N THR A 76 14.74 4.17 -0.76
CA THR A 76 13.88 3.45 0.20
C THR A 76 14.33 2.00 0.38
N ARG A 77 14.72 1.32 -0.71
CA ARG A 77 15.30 -0.04 -0.65
C ARG A 77 16.64 -0.07 0.10
N ARG A 78 17.52 0.91 -0.12
CA ARG A 78 18.80 1.01 0.61
C ARG A 78 18.62 1.27 2.10
N VAL A 79 17.63 2.07 2.48
CA VAL A 79 17.28 2.28 3.90
C VAL A 79 16.72 1.00 4.51
N LEU A 80 15.84 0.28 3.82
CA LEU A 80 15.37 -1.03 4.29
C LEU A 80 16.52 -2.04 4.46
N ALA A 81 17.49 -2.05 3.55
CA ALA A 81 18.68 -2.88 3.68
C ALA A 81 19.51 -2.52 4.92
N ALA A 82 19.68 -1.22 5.22
CA ALA A 82 20.34 -0.78 6.44
C ALA A 82 19.57 -1.18 7.72
N VAL A 83 18.23 -1.08 7.70
CA VAL A 83 17.39 -1.57 8.81
C VAL A 83 17.58 -3.07 9.00
N LEU A 84 17.50 -3.85 7.92
CA LEU A 84 17.71 -5.29 7.94
C LEU A 84 19.07 -5.66 8.54
N LYS A 85 20.16 -4.96 8.15
CA LYS A 85 21.49 -5.15 8.73
C LYS A 85 21.54 -4.88 10.24
N CYS A 86 20.84 -3.84 10.70
CA CYS A 86 20.85 -3.47 12.10
C CYS A 86 20.00 -4.42 12.97
N CYS A 87 18.87 -4.89 12.44
CA CYS A 87 17.88 -5.68 13.18
C CYS A 87 18.08 -7.19 13.05
N TRP A 88 18.64 -7.70 11.95
CA TRP A 88 18.87 -9.14 11.75
C TRP A 88 20.31 -9.52 12.11
N THR A 89 20.53 -9.64 13.42
CA THR A 89 21.82 -9.92 14.06
C THR A 89 22.24 -11.38 13.95
N ASP A 90 21.30 -12.29 14.20
CA ASP A 90 21.47 -13.73 14.03
C ASP A 90 20.89 -14.17 12.69
N LEU A 91 21.76 -14.37 11.71
CA LEU A 91 21.37 -14.80 10.37
C LEU A 91 20.87 -16.25 10.31
N SER A 92 20.97 -17.02 11.39
CA SER A 92 20.48 -18.41 11.45
C SER A 92 18.98 -18.52 11.71
N VAL A 93 18.35 -17.45 12.20
CA VAL A 93 16.91 -17.39 12.48
C VAL A 93 16.16 -16.55 11.44
N ASP A 94 14.82 -16.61 11.49
CA ASP A 94 13.96 -15.77 10.65
C ASP A 94 14.28 -14.28 10.88
N PRO A 95 14.34 -13.45 9.81
CA PRO A 95 14.61 -12.03 9.95
C PRO A 95 13.53 -11.29 10.75
N TRP A 96 12.28 -11.73 10.76
CA TRP A 96 11.21 -11.08 11.51
C TRP A 96 10.96 -11.78 12.86
N PRO A 97 10.79 -11.03 13.96
CA PRO A 97 10.78 -9.56 14.07
C PRO A 97 12.18 -8.91 14.11
N GLY A 98 13.23 -9.72 14.27
CA GLY A 98 14.60 -9.24 14.49
C GLY A 98 14.77 -8.51 15.84
N ASP A 99 16.00 -8.08 16.10
CA ASP A 99 16.34 -7.25 17.26
C ASP A 99 16.00 -5.77 17.01
N PRO A 100 15.56 -5.02 18.05
CA PRO A 100 15.46 -3.57 17.96
C PRO A 100 16.81 -2.90 17.66
N ALA A 101 16.79 -1.85 16.86
CA ALA A 101 17.95 -1.00 16.61
C ALA A 101 17.62 0.49 16.79
N PRO A 102 18.53 1.30 17.37
CA PRO A 102 18.36 2.76 17.39
C PRO A 102 18.29 3.32 15.97
N MET A 103 17.39 4.28 15.74
CA MET A 103 17.24 4.96 14.44
C MET A 103 18.57 5.56 13.97
N GLU A 104 19.36 6.13 14.87
CA GLU A 104 20.64 6.76 14.51
C GLU A 104 21.65 5.72 14.01
N LEU A 105 21.68 4.50 14.58
CA LEU A 105 22.51 3.40 14.08
C LEU A 105 22.16 3.02 12.63
N VAL A 106 20.86 2.99 12.32
CA VAL A 106 20.37 2.75 10.95
C VAL A 106 20.80 3.87 10.00
N LEU A 107 20.70 5.13 10.44
CA LEU A 107 21.09 6.29 9.63
C LEU A 107 22.60 6.27 9.34
N ASP A 108 23.43 5.91 10.30
CA ASP A 108 24.88 5.80 10.12
C ASP A 108 25.26 4.61 9.23
N THR A 109 24.60 3.46 9.41
CA THR A 109 24.76 2.30 8.51
C THR A 109 24.37 2.64 7.07
N TYR A 110 23.27 3.39 6.89
CA TYR A 110 22.88 3.90 5.58
C TYR A 110 23.92 4.85 4.97
N ARG A 111 24.50 5.75 5.77
CA ARG A 111 25.57 6.67 5.32
C ARG A 111 26.80 5.91 4.85
N ALA A 112 27.23 4.90 5.61
CA ALA A 112 28.32 4.01 5.25
C ALA A 112 28.01 3.28 3.93
N LEU A 113 26.78 2.79 3.76
CA LEU A 113 26.34 2.06 2.55
C LEU A 113 26.41 2.93 1.28
N ILE A 114 26.05 4.21 1.37
CA ILE A 114 26.06 5.11 0.22
C ILE A 114 27.39 5.86 0.02
N GLY A 115 28.31 5.80 0.99
CA GLY A 115 29.58 6.51 0.96
C GLY A 115 29.45 8.03 0.92
N ARG A 116 28.37 8.60 1.49
CA ARG A 116 28.09 10.04 1.48
C ARG A 116 27.71 10.53 2.88
N THR A 117 28.16 11.73 3.23
CA THR A 117 28.05 12.26 4.59
C THR A 117 27.16 13.50 4.71
N ASP A 118 26.50 13.95 3.64
CA ASP A 118 25.72 15.19 3.65
C ASP A 118 24.41 15.09 4.48
N ASP A 119 24.07 16.14 5.23
CA ASP A 119 22.83 16.22 6.04
C ASP A 119 21.54 16.07 5.23
N LEU A 120 21.58 16.43 3.95
CA LEU A 120 20.49 16.23 3.01
C LEU A 120 20.12 14.74 2.88
N MET A 121 21.12 13.86 2.82
CA MET A 121 20.91 12.40 2.73
C MET A 121 20.28 11.85 4.01
N ARG A 122 20.66 12.39 5.17
CA ARG A 122 20.08 12.01 6.46
C ARG A 122 18.59 12.37 6.53
N ASN A 123 18.22 13.57 6.09
CA ASN A 123 16.81 13.98 6.01
C ASN A 123 16.01 13.11 5.04
N TRP A 124 16.61 12.70 3.92
CA TRP A 124 15.98 11.77 2.99
C TRP A 124 15.78 10.37 3.58
N ALA A 125 16.77 9.85 4.31
CA ALA A 125 16.68 8.57 4.98
C ALA A 125 15.60 8.56 6.05
N ARG A 126 15.47 9.62 6.86
CA ARG A 126 14.34 9.82 7.78
C ARG A 126 12.99 9.82 7.06
N GLY A 127 12.93 10.45 5.88
CA GLY A 127 11.75 10.38 5.01
C GLY A 127 11.44 8.94 4.54
N ALA A 128 12.46 8.15 4.22
CA ALA A 128 12.30 6.75 3.81
C ALA A 128 11.85 5.85 4.97
N LEU A 129 12.39 6.04 6.18
CA LEU A 129 11.96 5.32 7.38
C LEU A 129 10.46 5.52 7.64
N ARG A 130 9.98 6.76 7.57
CA ARG A 130 8.53 7.04 7.69
C ARG A 130 7.71 6.30 6.63
N ARG A 131 8.13 6.34 5.36
CA ARG A 131 7.43 5.58 4.30
C ARG A 131 7.43 4.07 4.53
N LEU A 132 8.55 3.50 5.00
CA LEU A 132 8.64 2.08 5.35
C LEU A 132 7.75 1.73 6.53
N HIS A 133 7.62 2.63 7.51
CA HIS A 133 6.71 2.50 8.64
C HIS A 133 5.25 2.52 8.19
N ASP A 134 4.86 3.53 7.42
CA ASP A 134 3.51 3.69 6.87
C ASP A 134 3.09 2.50 6.00
N SER A 135 4.06 1.81 5.40
CA SER A 135 3.85 0.61 4.59
C SER A 135 4.15 -0.71 5.31
N ALA A 136 4.33 -0.68 6.64
CA ALA A 136 4.53 -1.84 7.51
C ALA A 136 5.73 -2.75 7.16
N TRP A 137 6.73 -2.19 6.47
CA TRP A 137 8.03 -2.84 6.28
C TRP A 137 8.93 -2.70 7.51
N ILE A 138 8.71 -1.65 8.30
CA ILE A 138 9.36 -1.45 9.60
C ILE A 138 8.33 -0.98 10.63
N VAL A 139 8.66 -1.11 11.90
CA VAL A 139 8.00 -0.36 12.98
C VAL A 139 9.01 0.65 13.50
N LEU A 140 8.59 1.92 13.60
CA LEU A 140 9.40 3.01 14.14
C LEU A 140 8.62 3.56 15.33
N ASP A 141 9.18 3.42 16.52
CA ASP A 141 8.57 3.88 17.77
C ASP A 141 9.66 4.45 18.70
N ASP A 142 9.42 5.63 19.25
CA ASP A 142 10.35 6.37 20.12
C ASP A 142 11.83 6.35 19.68
N GLY A 143 12.08 6.51 18.37
CA GLY A 143 13.44 6.49 17.81
C GLY A 143 14.10 5.10 17.74
N VAL A 144 13.36 4.04 18.01
CA VAL A 144 13.76 2.63 17.85
C VAL A 144 13.09 2.05 16.60
N VAL A 145 13.83 1.25 15.85
CA VAL A 145 13.38 0.59 14.62
C VAL A 145 13.34 -0.92 14.83
N HIS A 146 12.25 -1.54 14.37
CA HIS A 146 12.09 -3.00 14.25
C HIS A 146 11.72 -3.38 12.82
N LEU A 147 11.96 -4.63 12.43
CA LEU A 147 11.43 -5.14 11.17
C LEU A 147 9.91 -5.30 11.28
N GLY A 148 9.23 -4.83 10.22
CA GLY A 148 7.78 -4.74 10.21
C GLY A 148 7.12 -6.04 9.77
N PRO A 149 5.80 -6.18 9.97
CA PRO A 149 5.05 -7.39 9.66
C PRO A 149 5.20 -7.88 8.20
N ARG A 150 5.44 -6.98 7.24
CA ARG A 150 5.67 -7.39 5.85
C ARG A 150 6.97 -8.17 5.62
N CYS A 151 7.96 -8.03 6.50
CA CYS A 151 9.20 -8.82 6.42
C CYS A 151 8.94 -10.31 6.69
N ALA A 152 7.91 -10.65 7.49
CA ALA A 152 7.50 -12.04 7.71
C ALA A 152 6.91 -12.71 6.45
N LEU A 153 6.56 -11.92 5.43
CA LEU A 153 6.08 -12.45 4.14
C LEU A 153 7.23 -12.82 3.19
N TRP A 154 8.49 -12.61 3.57
CA TRP A 154 9.59 -13.10 2.76
C TRP A 154 9.56 -14.63 2.68
N PRO A 155 9.64 -15.22 1.49
CA PRO A 155 9.71 -16.67 1.35
C PRO A 155 10.99 -17.20 1.98
N VAL A 156 10.92 -18.35 2.65
CA VAL A 156 12.06 -18.98 3.33
C VAL A 156 13.18 -19.28 2.33
N GLU A 157 12.81 -19.60 1.09
CA GLU A 157 13.71 -19.87 -0.03
C GLU A 157 14.55 -18.64 -0.41
N SER A 158 14.08 -17.44 -0.08
CA SER A 158 14.81 -16.18 -0.32
C SER A 158 15.79 -15.85 0.81
N HIS A 159 15.74 -16.53 1.96
CA HIS A 159 16.56 -16.18 3.13
C HIS A 159 18.06 -16.28 2.83
N ALA A 160 18.51 -17.30 2.10
CA ALA A 160 19.93 -17.43 1.75
C ALA A 160 20.46 -16.22 0.95
N GLN A 161 19.65 -15.68 0.03
CA GLN A 161 20.00 -14.48 -0.75
C GLN A 161 20.00 -13.23 0.14
N LEU A 162 19.04 -13.12 1.06
CA LEU A 162 18.99 -12.02 2.03
C LEU A 162 20.18 -12.05 2.99
N GLN A 163 20.57 -13.22 3.50
CA GLN A 163 21.75 -13.39 4.34
C GLN A 163 23.01 -12.92 3.62
N GLU A 164 23.19 -13.33 2.35
CA GLU A 164 24.34 -12.92 1.54
C GLU A 164 24.36 -11.41 1.30
N LEU A 165 23.19 -10.81 1.06
CA LEU A 165 23.07 -9.36 0.98
C LEU A 165 23.51 -8.70 2.29
N VAL A 166 23.03 -9.17 3.44
CA VAL A 166 23.35 -8.59 4.76
C VAL A 166 24.83 -8.73 5.12
N ARG A 167 25.49 -9.84 4.75
CA ARG A 167 26.94 -10.02 4.95
C ARG A 167 27.78 -9.01 4.16
N ARG A 168 27.28 -8.52 3.02
CA ARG A 168 27.98 -7.54 2.17
C ARG A 168 27.75 -6.09 2.59
N LEU A 169 26.75 -5.82 3.43
CA LEU A 169 26.48 -4.47 3.92
C LEU A 169 27.53 -4.04 4.95
N PRO A 170 27.84 -2.74 5.05
CA PRO A 170 28.75 -2.23 6.07
C PRO A 170 28.32 -2.66 7.47
N GLU A 171 29.29 -3.01 8.32
CA GLU A 171 29.01 -3.37 9.71
C GLU A 171 28.59 -2.12 10.49
N PRO A 172 27.49 -2.19 11.26
CA PRO A 172 27.05 -1.08 12.10
C PRO A 172 28.04 -0.91 13.26
N GLU A 173 28.55 0.31 13.44
CA GLU A 173 29.32 0.68 14.63
C GLU A 173 28.39 0.75 15.84
N ARG A 174 28.20 -0.39 16.51
CA ARG A 174 27.47 -0.45 17.77
C ARG A 174 28.38 0.15 18.83
N PRO A 175 28.00 1.25 19.51
CA PRO A 175 28.78 1.71 20.64
C PRO A 175 28.89 0.54 21.62
N GLU A 176 30.11 0.13 21.95
CA GLU A 176 30.33 -0.82 23.04
C GLU A 176 29.65 -0.20 24.26
N LEU A 177 28.58 -0.84 24.73
CA LEU A 177 28.09 -0.63 26.08
C LEU A 177 29.25 -1.03 26.98
N THR A 178 30.11 -0.07 27.32
CA THR A 178 30.95 -0.16 28.49
C THR A 178 29.97 -0.27 29.64
N VAL A 179 29.72 -1.52 30.05
CA VAL A 179 29.10 -1.85 31.31
C VAL A 179 30.06 -1.29 32.36
N VAL A 180 29.89 -0.01 32.69
CA VAL A 180 30.34 0.51 33.97
C VAL A 180 29.50 -0.26 34.97
N GLY A 181 30.15 -1.22 35.64
CA GLY A 181 29.53 -1.99 36.69
C GLY A 181 29.11 -1.06 37.82
N ASP A 182 27.89 -0.57 37.74
CA ASP A 182 27.06 -0.17 38.87
C ASP A 182 25.66 -0.70 38.57
N ALA A 183 25.36 -1.82 39.21
CA ALA A 183 24.23 -2.69 38.92
C ALA A 183 22.84 -2.13 39.32
N ASP A 184 22.69 -0.83 39.57
CA ASP A 184 21.47 -0.30 40.22
C ASP A 184 20.76 0.87 39.51
N ILE A 185 21.10 1.24 38.26
CA ILE A 185 20.45 2.39 37.59
C ILE A 185 19.62 2.03 36.33
N VAL A 186 19.65 0.80 35.82
CA VAL A 186 18.80 0.38 34.68
C VAL A 186 17.58 -0.46 35.12
N ALA A 187 17.04 -0.19 36.31
CA ALA A 187 15.80 -0.80 36.81
C ALA A 187 14.57 0.13 36.74
N ALA A 188 14.72 1.39 36.32
CA ALA A 188 13.64 2.38 36.36
C ALA A 188 13.05 2.71 34.98
N ALA A 189 12.59 1.71 34.22
CA ALA A 189 11.64 1.88 33.11
C ALA A 189 10.89 0.60 32.73
N ARG A 190 10.84 -0.41 33.62
CA ARG A 190 9.92 -1.54 33.48
C ARG A 190 8.74 -1.29 34.41
N PRO A 191 7.50 -1.13 33.93
CA PRO A 191 6.35 -1.32 34.80
C PRO A 191 6.38 -2.78 35.26
N GLU A 192 6.55 -2.98 36.56
CA GLU A 192 6.51 -4.28 37.21
C GLU A 192 5.16 -4.95 36.89
N THR A 193 5.21 -5.90 35.98
CA THR A 193 4.14 -6.89 35.83
C THR A 193 4.74 -8.20 36.30
N SER A 194 4.16 -8.75 37.36
CA SER A 194 4.55 -9.98 38.04
C SER A 194 4.97 -11.09 37.07
N VAL A 195 6.16 -11.63 37.29
CA VAL A 195 6.76 -12.75 36.59
C VAL A 195 5.88 -14.00 36.78
N GLN A 196 5.09 -14.33 35.77
CA GLN A 196 4.80 -15.72 35.42
C GLN A 196 5.77 -16.08 34.29
N GLU A 197 6.48 -17.21 34.45
CA GLU A 197 7.37 -17.78 33.45
C GLU A 197 6.71 -17.80 32.08
N VAL A 198 7.18 -16.93 31.18
CA VAL A 198 6.80 -16.93 29.77
C VAL A 198 7.72 -17.93 29.07
N PRO A 199 7.21 -18.94 28.36
CA PRO A 199 8.06 -19.83 27.60
C PRO A 199 8.68 -19.06 26.43
N ASP A 200 9.95 -19.37 26.11
CA ASP A 200 10.66 -18.91 24.93
C ASP A 200 9.77 -19.06 23.69
N GLY A 201 9.25 -17.94 23.21
CA GLY A 201 8.28 -17.87 22.13
C GLY A 201 8.39 -16.53 21.43
N LEU A 202 9.56 -16.27 20.84
CA LEU A 202 9.67 -15.28 19.76
C LEU A 202 8.55 -15.57 18.75
N GLY A 203 7.70 -14.58 18.48
CA GLY A 203 6.46 -14.73 17.73
C GLY A 203 6.61 -15.60 16.49
N GLY A 204 5.89 -16.71 16.44
CA GLY A 204 5.96 -17.66 15.32
C GLY A 204 5.13 -17.20 14.12
N ARG A 205 5.68 -17.38 12.91
CA ARG A 205 4.92 -17.38 11.65
C ARG A 205 3.98 -18.58 11.68
N ALA A 206 2.67 -18.35 11.67
CA ALA A 206 1.74 -19.41 11.32
C ALA A 206 1.76 -19.55 9.79
N GLU A 207 1.80 -20.77 9.25
CA GLU A 207 1.63 -20.99 7.82
C GLU A 207 0.23 -20.49 7.41
N GLY A 208 0.20 -19.47 6.57
CA GLY A 208 -1.04 -18.99 5.96
C GLY A 208 -1.56 -20.04 4.99
N ASP A 209 -2.88 -20.16 4.90
CA ASP A 209 -3.54 -21.08 3.98
C ASP A 209 -3.26 -20.61 2.53
N SER A 210 -2.22 -21.17 1.91
CA SER A 210 -1.86 -20.94 0.51
C SER A 210 -2.94 -21.43 -0.46
N ALA A 211 -3.94 -22.15 0.06
CA ALA A 211 -4.99 -22.80 -0.72
C ALA A 211 -6.22 -21.91 -1.01
N GLU A 212 -6.17 -20.59 -0.75
CA GLU A 212 -7.36 -19.73 -0.91
C GLU A 212 -7.99 -19.84 -2.31
N PHE A 213 -7.21 -20.13 -3.35
CA PHE A 213 -7.70 -20.28 -4.71
C PHE A 213 -7.64 -21.72 -5.24
N ASP A 214 -7.27 -22.70 -4.42
CA ASP A 214 -7.07 -24.08 -4.91
C ASP A 214 -8.35 -24.71 -5.46
N ASP A 215 -9.52 -24.33 -4.93
CA ASP A 215 -10.81 -24.76 -5.48
C ASP A 215 -11.10 -24.15 -6.87
N LEU A 216 -10.60 -22.95 -7.15
CA LEU A 216 -10.72 -22.32 -8.48
C LEU A 216 -9.63 -22.80 -9.44
N LEU A 217 -8.42 -23.03 -8.92
CA LEU A 217 -7.23 -23.31 -9.73
C LEU A 217 -6.99 -24.80 -9.95
N GLY A 218 -7.49 -25.68 -9.08
CA GLY A 218 -7.21 -27.12 -9.11
C GLY A 218 -7.71 -27.85 -10.36
N GLY A 219 -8.65 -27.27 -11.10
CA GLY A 219 -9.12 -27.80 -12.39
C GLY A 219 -8.23 -27.45 -13.60
N TYR A 220 -7.22 -26.60 -13.42
CA TYR A 220 -6.34 -26.13 -14.49
C TYR A 220 -4.99 -26.87 -14.48
N ASP A 221 -4.39 -26.98 -15.68
CA ASP A 221 -2.99 -27.36 -15.77
C ASP A 221 -2.07 -26.23 -15.27
N GLU A 222 -0.81 -26.58 -14.98
CA GLU A 222 0.16 -25.64 -14.42
C GLU A 222 0.33 -24.37 -15.27
N ARG A 223 0.25 -24.52 -16.60
CA ARG A 223 0.38 -23.40 -17.53
C ARG A 223 -0.78 -22.42 -17.38
N ARG A 224 -2.02 -22.89 -17.36
CA ARG A 224 -3.21 -22.05 -17.22
C ARG A 224 -3.31 -21.44 -15.82
N ARG A 225 -2.90 -22.20 -14.80
CA ARG A 225 -2.77 -21.71 -13.42
C ARG A 225 -1.80 -20.52 -13.34
N ALA A 226 -0.59 -20.68 -13.90
CA ALA A 226 0.40 -19.60 -13.97
C ALA A 226 -0.11 -18.37 -14.74
N GLU A 227 -0.83 -18.56 -15.85
CA GLU A 227 -1.45 -17.46 -16.61
C GLU A 227 -2.52 -16.70 -15.80
N LEU A 228 -3.36 -17.40 -15.03
CA LEU A 228 -4.38 -16.79 -14.16
C LEU A 228 -3.73 -15.99 -13.04
N VAL A 229 -2.71 -16.55 -12.39
CA VAL A 229 -1.96 -15.87 -11.33
C VAL A 229 -1.19 -14.67 -11.86
N ALA A 230 -0.56 -14.78 -13.03
CA ALA A 230 0.09 -13.65 -13.69
C ALA A 230 -0.92 -12.54 -14.03
N ALA A 231 -2.06 -12.89 -14.64
CA ALA A 231 -3.11 -11.94 -14.95
C ALA A 231 -3.67 -11.25 -13.70
N PHE A 232 -3.87 -11.99 -12.61
CA PHE A 232 -4.26 -11.46 -11.31
C PHE A 232 -3.25 -10.43 -10.79
N MET A 233 -1.95 -10.77 -10.81
CA MET A 233 -0.91 -9.86 -10.34
C MET A 233 -0.82 -8.58 -11.17
N VAL A 234 -0.89 -8.68 -12.50
CA VAL A 234 -0.76 -7.50 -13.35
C VAL A 234 -1.96 -6.57 -13.23
N VAL A 235 -3.20 -7.07 -13.18
CA VAL A 235 -4.36 -6.18 -13.03
C VAL A 235 -4.40 -5.53 -11.65
N GLU A 236 -3.88 -6.20 -10.62
CA GLU A 236 -3.81 -5.69 -9.25
C GLU A 236 -2.68 -4.68 -9.01
N GLN A 237 -1.54 -4.80 -9.70
CA GLN A 237 -0.33 -4.04 -9.38
C GLN A 237 0.17 -3.10 -10.49
N ALA A 238 -0.29 -3.26 -11.73
CA ALA A 238 0.10 -2.36 -12.81
C ALA A 238 -0.36 -0.92 -12.52
N ALA A 239 0.46 0.05 -12.91
CA ALA A 239 0.06 1.46 -12.88
C ALA A 239 -1.08 1.71 -13.88
N GLU A 240 -0.94 1.18 -15.09
CA GLU A 240 -1.83 1.43 -16.22
C GLU A 240 -2.70 0.20 -16.55
N PRO A 241 -3.90 0.38 -17.12
CA PRO A 241 -4.68 -0.72 -17.67
C PRO A 241 -3.90 -1.53 -18.71
N VAL A 242 -3.88 -2.85 -18.51
CA VAL A 242 -3.09 -3.80 -19.28
C VAL A 242 -3.85 -4.24 -20.53
N PRO A 243 -3.24 -4.26 -21.72
CA PRO A 243 -3.91 -4.72 -22.94
C PRO A 243 -4.33 -6.19 -22.85
N GLU A 244 -5.55 -6.49 -23.27
CA GLU A 244 -6.14 -7.83 -23.27
C GLU A 244 -5.29 -8.87 -24.01
N VAL A 245 -4.65 -8.44 -25.10
CA VAL A 245 -3.82 -9.31 -25.93
C VAL A 245 -2.60 -9.87 -25.20
N ARG A 246 -2.13 -9.24 -24.11
CA ARG A 246 -0.91 -9.65 -23.40
C ARG A 246 -1.07 -10.91 -22.55
N PHE A 247 -2.29 -11.24 -22.12
CA PHE A 247 -2.55 -12.35 -21.19
C PHE A 247 -3.71 -13.19 -21.69
N ALA A 248 -3.51 -14.51 -21.79
CA ALA A 248 -4.58 -15.41 -22.23
C ALA A 248 -5.79 -15.35 -21.31
N ALA A 249 -5.55 -15.21 -20.00
CA ALA A 249 -6.60 -15.10 -18.99
C ALA A 249 -7.45 -13.81 -19.08
N LEU A 250 -6.97 -12.77 -19.78
CA LEU A 250 -7.79 -11.59 -20.06
C LEU A 250 -8.62 -11.74 -21.32
N ARG A 251 -8.11 -12.50 -22.30
CA ARG A 251 -8.75 -12.69 -23.62
C ARG A 251 -9.85 -13.74 -23.58
N ASP A 252 -9.54 -14.90 -23.00
CA ASP A 252 -10.45 -16.03 -22.91
C ASP A 252 -11.58 -15.75 -21.90
N PRO A 253 -12.87 -15.80 -22.30
CA PRO A 253 -13.97 -15.51 -21.40
C PRO A 253 -14.09 -16.43 -20.18
N ALA A 254 -13.70 -17.70 -20.29
CA ALA A 254 -13.77 -18.66 -19.19
C ALA A 254 -12.65 -18.39 -18.18
N LEU A 255 -11.42 -18.19 -18.64
CA LEU A 255 -10.31 -17.79 -17.75
C LEU A 255 -10.57 -16.42 -17.11
N ARG A 256 -11.14 -15.48 -17.87
CA ARG A 256 -11.50 -14.15 -17.35
C ARG A 256 -12.58 -14.22 -16.27
N HIS A 257 -13.52 -15.16 -16.38
CA HIS A 257 -14.51 -15.42 -15.35
C HIS A 257 -13.84 -15.89 -14.05
N THR A 258 -12.97 -16.89 -14.13
CA THR A 258 -12.17 -17.39 -12.98
C THR A 258 -11.33 -16.28 -12.35
N LEU A 259 -10.65 -15.47 -13.17
CA LEU A 259 -9.92 -14.28 -12.69
C LEU A 259 -10.83 -13.30 -11.95
N GLY A 260 -12.06 -13.09 -12.44
CA GLY A 260 -13.08 -12.29 -11.78
C GLY A 260 -13.46 -12.83 -10.40
N GLU A 261 -13.58 -14.14 -10.26
CA GLU A 261 -13.86 -14.79 -8.97
C GLU A 261 -12.69 -14.68 -8.00
N MET A 262 -11.45 -14.86 -8.48
CA MET A 262 -10.24 -14.63 -7.67
C MET A 262 -10.20 -13.19 -7.13
N LEU A 263 -10.48 -12.21 -7.99
CA LEU A 263 -10.55 -10.80 -7.60
C LEU A 263 -11.68 -10.53 -6.59
N ALA A 264 -12.84 -11.15 -6.79
CA ALA A 264 -14.00 -10.97 -5.90
C ALA A 264 -13.69 -11.40 -4.46
N ARG A 265 -12.93 -12.48 -4.26
CA ARG A 265 -12.47 -12.92 -2.91
C ARG A 265 -11.62 -11.87 -2.20
N ARG A 266 -10.92 -11.03 -2.97
CA ARG A 266 -10.13 -9.89 -2.47
C ARG A 266 -10.90 -8.57 -2.42
N GLY A 267 -12.22 -8.60 -2.63
CA GLY A 267 -13.09 -7.41 -2.68
C GLY A 267 -12.89 -6.57 -3.94
N ARG A 268 -12.23 -7.14 -4.94
CA ARG A 268 -11.88 -6.49 -6.20
C ARG A 268 -12.87 -6.89 -7.30
N THR A 269 -12.97 -6.05 -8.30
CA THR A 269 -13.76 -6.29 -9.50
C THR A 269 -12.90 -5.99 -10.71
N LEU A 270 -12.96 -6.86 -11.71
CA LEU A 270 -12.29 -6.66 -12.98
C LEU A 270 -12.98 -5.52 -13.75
N ILE A 271 -12.21 -4.54 -14.21
CA ILE A 271 -12.69 -3.34 -14.90
C ILE A 271 -12.13 -3.32 -16.31
N GLN A 272 -13.03 -3.28 -17.28
CA GLN A 272 -12.69 -3.10 -18.68
C GLN A 272 -12.62 -1.61 -19.04
N GLN A 273 -11.57 -1.23 -19.76
CA GLN A 273 -11.40 0.08 -20.38
C GLN A 273 -11.05 -0.13 -21.86
N ARG A 274 -12.07 -0.20 -22.72
CA ARG A 274 -11.92 -0.62 -24.12
C ARG A 274 -11.29 -2.02 -24.18
N GLU A 275 -10.13 -2.18 -24.83
CA GLU A 275 -9.38 -3.44 -24.96
C GLU A 275 -8.32 -3.61 -23.86
N ARG A 276 -8.47 -2.91 -22.74
CA ARG A 276 -7.54 -2.93 -21.61
C ARG A 276 -8.28 -3.28 -20.31
N TRP A 277 -7.55 -3.87 -19.38
CA TRP A 277 -8.10 -4.39 -18.15
C TRP A 277 -7.30 -3.89 -16.94
N THR A 278 -8.02 -3.60 -15.87
CA THR A 278 -7.46 -3.32 -14.54
C THR A 278 -8.44 -3.85 -13.50
N SER A 279 -8.14 -3.68 -12.22
CA SER A 279 -9.06 -4.02 -11.13
C SER A 279 -9.35 -2.81 -10.24
N GLY A 280 -10.51 -2.83 -9.59
CA GLY A 280 -10.96 -1.80 -8.65
C GLY A 280 -11.75 -2.39 -7.49
N TYR A 281 -12.12 -1.58 -6.50
CA TYR A 281 -12.98 -2.05 -5.40
C TYR A 281 -14.44 -2.10 -5.83
N GLY A 282 -15.11 -3.21 -5.51
CA GLY A 282 -16.57 -3.30 -5.62
C GLY A 282 -17.28 -2.36 -4.63
N ASP A 283 -18.58 -2.12 -4.85
CA ASP A 283 -19.34 -1.14 -4.06
C ASP A 283 -19.40 -1.49 -2.56
N GLY A 284 -19.52 -2.77 -2.19
CA GLY A 284 -19.55 -3.23 -0.80
C GLY A 284 -18.24 -2.94 -0.06
N PRO A 285 -17.09 -3.49 -0.50
CA PRO A 285 -15.78 -3.18 0.07
C PRO A 285 -15.45 -1.68 0.06
N ALA A 286 -15.81 -0.96 -1.00
CA ALA A 286 -15.62 0.50 -1.06
C ALA A 286 -16.44 1.25 0.01
N ALA A 287 -17.69 0.85 0.26
CA ALA A 287 -18.52 1.42 1.31
C ALA A 287 -17.96 1.11 2.71
N ALA A 288 -17.50 -0.13 2.93
CA ALA A 288 -16.87 -0.53 4.19
C ALA A 288 -15.59 0.28 4.46
N LEU A 289 -14.73 0.47 3.45
CA LEU A 289 -13.57 1.35 3.54
C LEU A 289 -13.95 2.80 3.86
N GLY A 290 -15.03 3.30 3.25
CA GLY A 290 -15.57 4.63 3.52
C GLY A 290 -16.14 4.82 4.94
N ALA A 291 -16.49 3.73 5.63
CA ALA A 291 -17.02 3.74 6.99
C ALA A 291 -15.93 3.59 8.07
N MET A 292 -14.68 3.27 7.71
CA MET A 292 -13.60 3.13 8.68
C MET A 292 -13.32 4.46 9.41
N GLU A 293 -13.15 4.39 10.73
CA GLU A 293 -12.99 5.59 11.59
C GLU A 293 -11.55 6.14 11.64
N ALA A 294 -10.51 5.34 11.33
CA ALA A 294 -9.13 5.80 11.24
C ALA A 294 -8.22 4.85 10.42
N GLY A 295 -7.11 5.36 9.89
CA GLY A 295 -5.98 4.56 9.38
C GLY A 295 -5.94 4.23 7.87
N GLY A 296 -6.92 4.67 7.08
CA GLY A 296 -6.94 4.41 5.62
C GLY A 296 -7.65 5.47 4.78
N ARG A 297 -7.99 6.61 5.39
CA ARG A 297 -8.70 7.71 4.73
C ARG A 297 -7.77 8.90 4.57
N LEU A 298 -7.88 9.57 3.42
CA LEU A 298 -7.23 10.86 3.20
C LEU A 298 -7.65 11.83 4.29
N GLY A 299 -6.71 12.59 4.85
CA GLY A 299 -6.99 13.67 5.80
C GLY A 299 -7.77 14.81 5.15
N VAL A 300 -8.22 15.78 5.96
CA VAL A 300 -9.00 16.92 5.46
C VAL A 300 -8.22 17.67 4.37
N SER A 301 -6.93 17.88 4.60
CA SER A 301 -6.03 18.63 3.73
C SER A 301 -5.76 17.90 2.42
N GLU A 302 -5.51 16.59 2.46
CA GLU A 302 -5.40 15.77 1.25
C GLU A 302 -6.70 15.78 0.44
N ARG A 303 -7.87 15.67 1.10
CA ARG A 303 -9.16 15.72 0.40
C ARG A 303 -9.39 17.08 -0.26
N ALA A 304 -9.11 18.18 0.45
CA ALA A 304 -9.25 19.52 -0.09
C ALA A 304 -8.36 19.74 -1.33
N VAL A 305 -7.08 19.34 -1.24
CA VAL A 305 -6.13 19.45 -2.36
C VAL A 305 -6.55 18.56 -3.53
N LEU A 306 -6.94 17.31 -3.28
CA LEU A 306 -7.42 16.40 -4.32
C LEU A 306 -8.66 16.97 -5.03
N THR A 307 -9.61 17.50 -4.28
CA THR A 307 -10.82 18.14 -4.84
C THR A 307 -10.45 19.34 -5.71
N LEU A 308 -9.55 20.23 -5.26
CA LEU A 308 -9.11 21.37 -6.07
C LEU A 308 -8.48 20.90 -7.39
N VAL A 309 -7.57 19.92 -7.34
CA VAL A 309 -6.99 19.36 -8.57
C VAL A 309 -8.07 18.77 -9.47
N LEU A 310 -9.05 18.02 -8.95
CA LEU A 310 -10.13 17.45 -9.75
C LEU A 310 -11.04 18.54 -10.35
N VAL A 311 -11.30 19.63 -9.64
CA VAL A 311 -12.09 20.74 -10.19
C VAL A 311 -11.37 21.36 -11.40
N HIS A 312 -10.10 21.70 -11.25
CA HIS A 312 -9.35 22.41 -12.29
C HIS A 312 -8.89 21.52 -13.44
N SER A 313 -8.58 20.24 -13.18
CA SER A 313 -8.13 19.32 -14.23
C SER A 313 -9.26 18.52 -14.85
N VAL A 314 -10.38 18.28 -14.16
CA VAL A 314 -11.47 17.42 -14.66
C VAL A 314 -12.76 18.19 -14.85
N ALA A 315 -13.26 18.85 -13.81
CA ALA A 315 -14.59 19.48 -13.86
C ALA A 315 -14.66 20.63 -14.88
N ILE A 316 -13.71 21.58 -14.81
CA ILE A 316 -13.65 22.74 -15.70
C ILE A 316 -13.43 22.30 -17.15
N PRO A 317 -12.39 21.51 -17.49
CA PRO A 317 -12.18 21.06 -18.87
C PRO A 317 -13.35 20.26 -19.44
N ARG A 318 -14.04 19.46 -18.61
CA ARG A 318 -15.23 18.74 -19.05
C ARG A 318 -16.42 19.67 -19.32
N ALA A 319 -16.64 20.68 -18.48
CA ALA A 319 -17.68 21.68 -18.70
C ALA A 319 -17.42 22.50 -19.98
N GLU A 320 -16.15 22.69 -20.34
CA GLU A 320 -15.71 23.35 -21.58
C GLU A 320 -15.70 22.42 -22.80
N GLY A 321 -16.02 21.13 -22.63
CA GLY A 321 -16.03 20.13 -23.71
C GLY A 321 -14.65 19.63 -24.14
N LEU A 322 -13.60 19.93 -23.38
CA LEU A 322 -12.21 19.52 -23.65
C LEU A 322 -11.90 18.10 -23.14
N LEU A 323 -12.69 17.60 -22.20
CA LEU A 323 -12.52 16.27 -21.61
C LEU A 323 -13.82 15.43 -21.77
N PRO A 324 -13.73 14.16 -22.22
CA PRO A 324 -14.90 13.28 -22.30
C PRO A 324 -15.56 13.05 -20.93
N GLU A 325 -16.87 12.81 -20.92
CA GLU A 325 -17.68 12.67 -19.70
C GLU A 325 -17.17 11.55 -18.76
N ASP A 326 -16.73 10.43 -19.32
CA ASP A 326 -16.24 9.27 -18.56
C ASP A 326 -14.71 9.27 -18.31
N SER A 327 -13.98 10.27 -18.82
CA SER A 327 -12.52 10.32 -18.65
C SER A 327 -12.13 10.99 -17.35
N TRP A 328 -11.36 10.28 -16.51
CA TRP A 328 -10.78 10.82 -15.28
C TRP A 328 -9.28 11.11 -15.40
N LEU A 329 -8.65 10.65 -16.48
CA LEU A 329 -7.32 11.10 -16.82
C LEU A 329 -7.42 12.38 -17.62
N SER A 330 -6.93 13.46 -17.04
CA SER A 330 -6.91 14.75 -17.70
C SER A 330 -5.53 15.07 -18.26
N PRO A 331 -5.45 15.55 -19.52
CA PRO A 331 -4.24 16.15 -20.05
C PRO A 331 -4.06 17.61 -19.57
N HIS A 332 -5.00 18.17 -18.80
CA HIS A 332 -4.98 19.56 -18.36
C HIS A 332 -4.45 19.67 -16.92
N PRO A 333 -3.15 19.96 -16.72
CA PRO A 333 -2.57 20.08 -15.39
C PRO A 333 -3.13 21.28 -14.65
N THR A 334 -3.37 21.12 -13.35
CA THR A 334 -3.65 22.25 -12.45
C THR A 334 -2.31 22.85 -11.98
N PRO A 335 -1.99 24.11 -12.35
CA PRO A 335 -0.74 24.74 -11.93
C PRO A 335 -0.67 24.92 -10.42
N VAL A 336 0.55 24.84 -9.85
CA VAL A 336 0.76 24.99 -8.40
C VAL A 336 0.33 26.37 -7.91
N ASP A 337 0.60 27.41 -8.70
CA ASP A 337 0.22 28.77 -8.34
C ASP A 337 -1.30 28.97 -8.31
N GLU A 338 -2.04 28.23 -9.14
CA GLU A 338 -3.50 28.24 -9.10
C GLU A 338 -4.01 27.56 -7.83
N LEU A 339 -3.41 26.43 -7.44
CA LEU A 339 -3.76 25.74 -6.18
C LEU A 339 -3.45 26.61 -4.96
N ARG A 340 -2.34 27.37 -5.00
CA ARG A 340 -1.97 28.32 -3.93
C ARG A 340 -2.94 29.49 -3.78
N ARG A 341 -3.61 29.90 -4.87
CA ARG A 341 -4.60 30.99 -4.82
C ARG A 341 -5.91 30.55 -4.18
N HIS A 342 -6.32 29.29 -4.39
CA HIS A 342 -7.63 28.79 -3.97
C HIS A 342 -7.61 27.98 -2.68
N THR A 343 -6.44 27.58 -2.19
CA THR A 343 -6.31 26.86 -0.92
C THR A 343 -6.22 27.80 0.28
N GLN A 344 -6.81 27.38 1.40
CA GLN A 344 -6.63 28.02 2.72
C GLN A 344 -5.52 27.35 3.53
N LEU A 345 -4.89 26.31 2.99
CA LEU A 345 -3.85 25.54 3.68
C LEU A 345 -2.53 26.32 3.70
N PRO A 346 -1.78 26.31 4.82
CA PRO A 346 -0.40 26.74 4.84
C PRO A 346 0.46 26.00 3.79
N ILE A 347 1.48 26.68 3.25
CA ILE A 347 2.33 26.12 2.18
C ILE A 347 2.93 24.76 2.56
N GLY A 348 3.42 24.62 3.79
CA GLY A 348 4.02 23.35 4.25
C GLY A 348 3.02 22.18 4.29
N GLU A 349 1.76 22.46 4.64
CA GLU A 349 0.68 21.49 4.69
C GLU A 349 0.19 21.11 3.28
N LEU A 350 0.08 22.11 2.39
CA LEU A 350 -0.19 21.90 0.97
C LEU A 350 0.86 20.98 0.32
N GLU A 351 2.14 21.25 0.56
CA GLU A 351 3.24 20.42 0.04
C GLU A 351 3.24 19.01 0.63
N ALA A 352 2.88 18.86 1.91
CA ALA A 352 2.70 17.56 2.54
C ALA A 352 1.56 16.77 1.88
N ALA A 353 0.41 17.40 1.68
CA ALA A 353 -0.73 16.79 1.00
C ALA A 353 -0.39 16.34 -0.43
N PHE A 354 0.34 17.14 -1.23
CA PHE A 354 0.80 16.71 -2.55
C PHE A 354 1.71 15.48 -2.49
N ARG A 355 2.65 15.44 -1.53
CA ARG A 355 3.51 14.27 -1.35
C ARG A 355 2.69 13.02 -1.02
N THR A 356 1.77 13.12 -0.06
CA THR A 356 0.89 12.01 0.34
C THR A 356 0.03 11.51 -0.82
N LEU A 357 -0.63 12.42 -1.54
CA LEU A 357 -1.51 12.08 -2.66
C LEU A 357 -0.74 11.46 -3.84
N ARG A 358 0.46 11.95 -4.16
CA ARG A 358 1.32 11.31 -5.16
C ARG A 358 1.78 9.93 -4.71
N HIS A 359 2.15 9.78 -3.44
CA HIS A 359 2.56 8.48 -2.91
C HIS A 359 1.42 7.45 -2.97
N ALA A 360 0.18 7.89 -2.76
CA ALA A 360 -1.01 7.07 -2.93
C ALA A 360 -1.36 6.78 -4.41
N GLY A 361 -0.70 7.42 -5.38
CA GLY A 361 -1.02 7.34 -6.81
C GLY A 361 -2.32 8.05 -7.20
N LEU A 362 -2.85 8.91 -6.33
CA LEU A 362 -4.05 9.71 -6.57
C LEU A 362 -3.73 10.97 -7.39
N LEU A 363 -2.50 11.46 -7.32
CA LEU A 363 -2.02 12.55 -8.17
C LEU A 363 -0.77 12.13 -8.94
N SER A 364 -0.66 12.64 -10.16
CA SER A 364 0.56 12.62 -10.97
C SER A 364 1.05 14.05 -11.17
N GLN A 365 2.36 14.23 -11.23
CA GLN A 365 2.96 15.54 -11.53
C GLN A 365 3.39 15.58 -12.99
N VAL A 366 2.88 16.56 -13.72
CA VAL A 366 3.30 16.88 -15.09
C VAL A 366 4.38 17.94 -14.99
N LYS A 367 5.57 17.63 -15.52
CA LYS A 367 6.66 18.61 -15.57
C LYS A 367 6.31 19.72 -16.56
N ALA A 368 6.67 20.96 -16.21
CA ALA A 368 6.52 22.07 -17.13
C ALA A 368 7.37 21.82 -18.39
N GLY A 369 6.73 21.90 -19.54
CA GLY A 369 7.35 21.84 -20.87
C GLY A 369 7.10 23.18 -21.57
N GLU A 370 6.61 23.14 -22.81
CA GLU A 370 6.05 24.33 -23.47
C GLU A 370 4.74 24.79 -22.81
N GLU A 371 4.01 23.86 -22.18
CA GLU A 371 2.83 24.13 -21.36
C GLU A 371 3.17 24.27 -19.87
N ALA A 372 2.31 24.98 -19.14
CA ALA A 372 2.41 25.11 -17.69
C ALA A 372 2.30 23.72 -17.02
N GLY A 373 3.34 23.31 -16.31
CA GLY A 373 3.31 22.07 -15.51
C GLY A 373 2.36 22.16 -14.32
N GLY A 374 2.12 21.03 -13.66
CA GLY A 374 1.20 21.00 -12.53
C GLY A 374 0.82 19.59 -12.09
N TYR A 375 -0.36 19.47 -11.52
CA TYR A 375 -0.90 18.20 -11.02
C TYR A 375 -2.12 17.75 -11.81
N VAL A 376 -2.19 16.45 -12.08
CA VAL A 376 -3.33 15.79 -12.72
C VAL A 376 -3.74 14.57 -11.90
N PRO A 377 -4.94 14.01 -12.11
CA PRO A 377 -5.35 12.76 -11.48
C PRO A 377 -4.35 11.64 -11.80
N GLY A 378 -4.01 10.86 -10.78
CA GLY A 378 -3.04 9.77 -10.89
C GLY A 378 -3.66 8.43 -11.32
N PRO A 379 -2.83 7.37 -11.41
CA PRO A 379 -3.25 6.08 -11.96
C PRO A 379 -4.38 5.38 -11.18
N GLN A 380 -4.60 5.72 -9.90
CA GLN A 380 -5.71 5.14 -9.12
C GLN A 380 -7.09 5.43 -9.73
N PHE A 381 -7.23 6.49 -10.54
CA PHE A 381 -8.50 6.82 -11.20
C PHE A 381 -8.90 5.80 -12.27
N HIS A 382 -7.96 5.03 -12.84
CA HIS A 382 -8.31 3.89 -13.70
C HIS A 382 -9.11 2.82 -12.95
N ARG A 383 -8.87 2.69 -11.65
CA ARG A 383 -9.39 1.62 -10.80
C ARG A 383 -10.77 1.94 -10.25
N LEU A 384 -11.35 3.09 -10.63
CA LEU A 384 -12.74 3.40 -10.31
C LEU A 384 -13.68 2.56 -11.17
N THR A 385 -14.56 1.80 -10.51
CA THR A 385 -15.70 1.12 -11.16
C THR A 385 -16.65 2.15 -11.78
N PRO A 386 -17.50 1.77 -12.75
CA PRO A 386 -18.50 2.69 -13.30
C PRO A 386 -19.40 3.32 -12.22
N GLY A 387 -19.77 2.54 -11.19
CA GLY A 387 -20.53 3.04 -10.04
C GLY A 387 -19.75 4.09 -9.23
N ALA A 388 -18.48 3.83 -8.92
CA ALA A 388 -17.62 4.77 -8.20
C ALA A 388 -17.37 6.06 -8.99
N ARG A 389 -17.14 5.98 -10.31
CA ARG A 389 -17.00 7.15 -11.19
C ARG A 389 -18.24 8.03 -11.16
N ARG A 390 -19.43 7.45 -11.28
CA ARG A 390 -20.68 8.21 -11.20
C ARG A 390 -20.86 8.90 -9.85
N ARG A 391 -20.59 8.22 -8.73
CA ARG A 391 -20.66 8.84 -7.40
C ARG A 391 -19.67 9.99 -7.25
N LEU A 392 -18.42 9.78 -7.68
CA LEU A 392 -17.41 10.82 -7.64
C LEU A 392 -17.76 12.00 -8.55
N GLN A 393 -18.39 11.74 -9.70
CA GLN A 393 -18.87 12.78 -10.60
C GLN A 393 -19.95 13.64 -9.93
N GLU A 394 -20.91 13.02 -9.24
CA GLU A 394 -21.91 13.74 -8.45
C GLU A 394 -21.26 14.63 -7.39
N GLU A 395 -20.30 14.11 -6.61
CA GLU A 395 -19.57 14.90 -5.62
C GLU A 395 -18.83 16.08 -6.26
N LEU A 396 -18.22 15.87 -7.44
CA LEU A 396 -17.49 16.90 -8.15
C LEU A 396 -18.42 18.01 -8.67
N ILE A 397 -19.63 17.66 -9.14
CA ILE A 397 -20.66 18.62 -9.52
C ILE A 397 -21.06 19.47 -8.31
N LEU A 398 -21.30 18.84 -7.16
CA LEU A 398 -21.67 19.54 -5.93
C LEU A 398 -20.54 20.46 -5.45
N ALA A 399 -19.28 20.05 -5.60
CA ALA A 399 -18.11 20.83 -5.21
C ALA A 399 -17.85 22.03 -6.16
N ALA A 400 -17.93 21.82 -7.48
CA ALA A 400 -17.60 22.85 -8.47
C ALA A 400 -18.73 23.87 -8.69
N GLY A 401 -19.99 23.47 -8.52
CA GLY A 401 -21.16 24.29 -8.82
C GLY A 401 -22.37 23.94 -7.97
N PRO A 402 -22.33 24.17 -6.63
CA PRO A 402 -23.38 23.75 -5.70
C PRO A 402 -24.75 24.37 -6.00
N ASN A 403 -24.77 25.55 -6.63
CA ASN A 403 -25.99 26.30 -6.93
C ASN A 403 -26.51 26.08 -8.36
N THR A 404 -25.99 25.09 -9.08
CA THR A 404 -26.42 24.79 -10.45
C THR A 404 -27.68 23.91 -10.48
N PRO A 405 -28.49 23.96 -11.55
CA PRO A 405 -29.62 23.04 -11.73
C PRO A 405 -29.21 21.56 -11.67
N LEU A 406 -28.01 21.24 -12.16
CA LEU A 406 -27.45 19.89 -12.12
C LEU A 406 -27.17 19.44 -10.67
N ALA A 407 -26.62 20.31 -9.84
CA ALA A 407 -26.42 20.04 -8.41
C ALA A 407 -27.76 19.81 -7.68
N ALA A 408 -28.78 20.64 -7.98
CA ALA A 408 -30.13 20.45 -7.43
C ALA A 408 -30.73 19.09 -7.82
N ALA A 409 -30.54 18.65 -9.07
CA ALA A 409 -31.01 17.35 -9.55
C ALA A 409 -30.29 16.17 -8.87
N VAL A 410 -28.98 16.30 -8.60
CA VAL A 410 -28.20 15.31 -7.83
C VAL A 410 -28.76 15.17 -6.41
N LEU A 411 -28.98 16.30 -5.72
CA LEU A 411 -29.51 16.30 -4.35
C LEU A 411 -30.93 15.69 -4.30
N ALA A 412 -31.81 16.08 -5.23
CA ALA A 412 -33.17 15.53 -5.30
C ALA A 412 -33.17 14.01 -5.51
N ARG A 413 -32.29 13.48 -6.38
CA ARG A 413 -32.13 12.03 -6.60
C ARG A 413 -31.64 11.30 -5.35
N ARG A 414 -30.77 11.93 -4.55
CA ARG A 414 -30.26 11.34 -3.30
C ARG A 414 -31.32 11.27 -2.22
N SER A 415 -32.15 12.30 -2.07
CA SER A 415 -33.24 12.32 -1.08
C SER A 415 -34.39 11.36 -1.40
N ALA A 416 -34.49 10.88 -2.65
CA ALA A 416 -35.49 9.92 -3.08
C ALA A 416 -35.07 8.45 -2.92
N LYS A 417 -33.80 8.20 -2.54
CA LYS A 417 -33.28 6.89 -2.17
C LYS A 417 -33.24 6.76 -0.65
#